data_AF-A0A0C2ZSW9-F1
#
_entry.id   AF-A0A0C2ZSW9-F1
#
_cell.length_a   1.000
_cell.length_b   1.000
_cell.length_c   1.000
_cell.angle_alpha   90.00
_cell.angle_beta   90.00
_cell.angle_gamma   90.00
#
_symmetry.space_group_name_H-M   'P 1'
#
loop_
_entity.id
_entity.type
_entity.pdbx_description
1 polymer ?
#
loop_
_entity_poly.entity_id
_entity_poly.type
_entity_poly.pdbx_seq_one_letter_code
_entity_poly.pdbx_strand_id
1 'polypeptide(L)'
;MKTPFLLPVTIIALMALQSNAQTKPAPSKEATPATKLAQQKVLESLPFANKEDFELATRGFIARPKELIIKDDNGKVVWNMESYSFIEQNKTAPETVNPSLWRNAQLNTLSGLFKVSDTIYQVRGYDLSNITFIQGKTGWIVLDPLISSETAKAAYDLVTEHLGKRPVVAVI
;
A
#
# COMPACT_ATOMS: atom_id res chain seq x y z
N MET A 1 -34.55 79.85 20.99
CA MET A 1 -34.27 79.39 19.62
C MET A 1 -33.54 78.04 19.72
N LYS A 2 -34.20 76.95 19.29
CA LYS A 2 -33.67 75.63 18.85
C LYS A 2 -32.80 74.83 19.86
N THR A 3 -33.43 73.94 20.65
CA THR A 3 -33.49 72.44 20.52
C THR A 3 -32.24 71.67 20.99
N PRO A 4 -32.36 70.76 21.98
CA PRO A 4 -31.33 69.78 22.34
C PRO A 4 -31.48 68.52 21.46
N PHE A 5 -30.38 67.86 21.09
CA PHE A 5 -30.45 66.59 20.38
C PHE A 5 -29.55 65.52 21.00
N LEU A 6 -30.22 64.39 21.25
CA LEU A 6 -29.76 63.09 21.71
C LEU A 6 -28.80 62.40 20.72
N LEU A 7 -27.88 61.56 21.25
CA LEU A 7 -27.76 60.10 21.05
C LEU A 7 -26.30 59.60 21.04
N PRO A 8 -26.07 58.35 21.50
CA PRO A 8 -24.77 57.76 21.78
C PRO A 8 -24.13 57.16 20.53
N VAL A 9 -22.80 57.18 20.49
CA VAL A 9 -22.02 56.48 19.46
C VAL A 9 -21.89 55.01 19.88
N THR A 10 -22.76 54.17 19.34
CA THR A 10 -22.63 52.71 19.42
C THR A 10 -21.57 52.27 18.39
N ILE A 11 -20.39 51.86 18.86
CA ILE A 11 -19.37 51.24 18.02
C ILE A 11 -19.82 49.82 17.69
N ILE A 12 -20.27 49.60 16.45
CA ILE A 12 -20.51 48.26 15.91
C ILE A 12 -19.15 47.68 15.51
N ALA A 13 -18.67 46.70 16.27
CA ALA A 13 -17.48 45.92 15.92
C ALA A 13 -17.83 44.95 14.78
N LEU A 14 -17.34 45.25 13.58
CA LEU A 14 -17.47 44.40 12.41
C LEU A 14 -16.42 43.27 12.50
N MET A 15 -16.78 42.13 13.10
CA MET A 15 -15.96 40.91 13.03
C MET A 15 -16.02 40.35 11.61
N ALA A 16 -14.93 40.51 10.85
CA ALA A 16 -14.74 39.85 9.58
C ALA A 16 -14.59 38.34 9.79
N LEU A 17 -15.56 37.57 9.29
CA LEU A 17 -15.42 36.13 9.07
C LEU A 17 -14.31 35.90 8.03
N GLN A 18 -13.12 35.53 8.48
CA GLN A 18 -12.10 34.98 7.59
C GLN A 18 -12.52 33.56 7.21
N SER A 19 -13.00 33.40 5.98
CA SER A 19 -13.13 32.11 5.34
C SER A 19 -11.73 31.54 5.07
N ASN A 20 -11.36 30.49 5.81
CA ASN A 20 -10.23 29.64 5.43
C ASN A 20 -10.62 28.87 4.16
N ALA A 21 -10.44 29.51 3.00
CA ALA A 21 -10.49 28.82 1.72
C ALA A 21 -9.29 27.86 1.65
N GLN A 22 -9.54 26.60 1.96
CA GLN A 22 -8.57 25.53 1.82
C GLN A 22 -8.26 25.40 0.32
N THR A 23 -7.09 25.88 -0.10
CA THR A 23 -6.68 25.89 -1.51
C THR A 23 -6.57 24.46 -2.02
N LYS A 24 -7.27 24.15 -3.13
CA LYS A 24 -7.09 22.87 -3.83
C LYS A 24 -5.62 22.68 -4.19
N PRO A 25 -5.04 21.47 -4.01
CA PRO A 25 -3.69 21.19 -4.47
C PRO A 25 -3.58 21.50 -5.96
N ALA A 26 -2.50 22.16 -6.36
CA ALA A 26 -2.20 22.36 -7.77
C ALA A 26 -2.08 20.98 -8.47
N PRO A 27 -2.50 20.86 -9.74
CA PRO A 27 -2.38 19.61 -10.47
C PRO A 27 -0.91 19.17 -10.59
N SER A 28 -0.70 17.85 -10.65
CA SER A 28 0.63 17.28 -10.89
C SER A 28 1.21 17.76 -12.22
N LYS A 29 2.53 17.93 -12.28
CA LYS A 29 3.27 18.37 -13.47
C LYS A 29 4.00 17.19 -14.10
N GLU A 30 4.28 17.32 -15.40
CA GLU A 30 5.13 16.39 -16.13
C GLU A 30 6.59 16.42 -15.65
N ALA A 31 7.33 15.33 -15.93
CA ALA A 31 8.76 15.27 -15.67
C ALA A 31 9.53 16.29 -16.51
N THR A 32 10.37 17.11 -15.87
CA THR A 32 11.22 18.09 -16.56
C THR A 32 12.30 17.41 -17.41
N PRO A 33 12.92 18.08 -18.39
CA PRO A 33 14.06 17.53 -19.13
C PRO A 33 15.20 17.06 -18.22
N ALA A 34 15.48 17.81 -17.14
CA ALA A 34 16.51 17.44 -16.16
C ALA A 34 16.14 16.14 -15.40
N THR A 35 14.86 15.98 -15.03
CA THR A 35 14.34 14.77 -14.40
C THR A 35 14.46 13.57 -15.34
N LYS A 36 14.03 13.70 -16.60
CA LYS A 36 14.11 12.64 -17.61
C LYS A 36 15.55 12.18 -17.82
N LEU A 37 16.48 13.13 -17.94
CA LEU A 37 17.91 12.83 -18.05
C LEU A 37 18.45 12.09 -16.82
N ALA A 38 18.00 12.44 -15.61
CA ALA A 38 18.39 11.72 -14.40
C ALA A 38 17.86 10.27 -14.40
N GLN A 39 16.63 10.03 -14.83
CA GLN A 39 16.10 8.66 -14.94
C GLN A 39 16.85 7.83 -15.99
N GLN A 40 17.19 8.44 -17.14
CA GLN A 40 17.97 7.77 -18.18
C GLN A 40 19.35 7.32 -17.67
N LYS A 41 20.04 8.16 -16.90
CA LYS A 41 21.32 7.78 -16.27
C LYS A 41 21.19 6.59 -15.32
N VAL A 42 20.05 6.44 -14.64
CA VAL A 42 19.79 5.27 -13.79
C VAL A 42 19.58 4.02 -14.65
N LEU A 43 18.83 4.11 -15.75
CA LEU A 43 18.65 3.00 -16.70
C LEU A 43 19.99 2.48 -17.24
N GLU A 44 20.91 3.37 -17.55
CA GLU A 44 22.22 3.03 -18.11
C GLU A 44 23.21 2.46 -17.09
N SER A 45 23.03 2.76 -15.80
CA SER A 45 24.00 2.40 -14.74
C SER A 45 23.67 1.13 -13.97
N LEU A 46 22.42 0.62 -14.04
CA LEU A 46 21.98 -0.53 -13.26
C LEU A 46 21.66 -1.77 -14.12
N PRO A 47 21.79 -2.99 -13.57
CA PRO A 47 21.61 -4.24 -14.34
C PRO A 47 20.13 -4.63 -14.52
N PHE A 48 19.37 -3.86 -15.31
CA PHE A 48 17.94 -4.13 -15.57
C PHE A 48 17.66 -5.42 -16.36
N ALA A 49 18.68 -5.96 -17.04
CA ALA A 49 18.61 -7.25 -17.71
C ALA A 49 18.61 -8.44 -16.74
N ASN A 50 19.13 -8.27 -15.51
CA ASN A 50 19.05 -9.31 -14.48
C ASN A 50 17.59 -9.43 -14.00
N LYS A 51 16.99 -10.61 -14.17
CA LYS A 51 15.60 -10.93 -13.79
C LYS A 51 15.47 -11.89 -12.60
N GLU A 52 16.58 -12.24 -11.94
CA GLU A 52 16.62 -13.21 -10.84
C GLU A 52 15.60 -12.88 -9.73
N ASP A 53 15.47 -11.61 -9.34
CA ASP A 53 14.50 -11.21 -8.30
C ASP A 53 13.05 -11.56 -8.67
N PHE A 54 12.69 -11.50 -9.96
CA PHE A 54 11.33 -11.83 -10.42
C PHE A 54 11.10 -13.35 -10.33
N GLU A 55 12.11 -14.14 -10.66
CA GLU A 55 12.07 -15.60 -10.51
C GLU A 55 11.97 -16.00 -9.03
N LEU A 56 12.76 -15.36 -8.17
CA LEU A 56 12.73 -15.59 -6.73
C LEU A 56 11.41 -15.14 -6.11
N ALA A 57 10.88 -13.99 -6.49
CA ALA A 57 9.61 -13.49 -6.00
C ALA A 57 8.44 -14.38 -6.44
N THR A 58 8.46 -14.99 -7.61
CA THR A 58 7.37 -15.87 -8.07
C THR A 58 7.53 -17.33 -7.63
N ARG A 59 8.71 -17.74 -7.16
CA ARG A 59 8.99 -19.11 -6.71
C ARG A 59 8.04 -19.55 -5.61
N GLY A 60 7.48 -20.75 -5.77
CA GLY A 60 6.61 -21.37 -4.78
C GLY A 60 5.20 -20.75 -4.70
N PHE A 61 4.81 -19.91 -5.65
CA PHE A 61 3.44 -19.37 -5.72
C PHE A 61 2.40 -20.49 -5.67
N ILE A 62 1.40 -20.35 -4.78
CA ILE A 62 0.27 -21.27 -4.65
C ILE A 62 -0.99 -20.59 -5.19
N ALA A 63 -1.33 -19.42 -4.65
CA ALA A 63 -2.59 -18.75 -4.96
C ALA A 63 -2.58 -17.27 -4.59
N ARG A 64 -3.47 -16.52 -5.24
CA ARG A 64 -3.82 -15.14 -4.92
C ARG A 64 -5.30 -14.95 -5.29
N PRO A 65 -6.09 -14.20 -4.52
CA PRO A 65 -7.44 -13.86 -4.95
C PRO A 65 -7.41 -13.01 -6.23
N LYS A 66 -8.50 -13.04 -7.00
CA LYS A 66 -8.63 -12.22 -8.22
C LYS A 66 -8.44 -10.73 -7.93
N GLU A 67 -8.98 -10.26 -6.81
CA GLU A 67 -8.83 -8.90 -6.28
C GLU A 67 -8.38 -8.99 -4.83
N LEU A 68 -7.42 -8.15 -4.43
CA LEU A 68 -6.92 -8.11 -3.05
C LEU A 68 -7.28 -6.77 -2.40
N ILE A 69 -8.51 -6.71 -1.89
CA ILE A 69 -9.05 -5.59 -1.13
C ILE A 69 -9.53 -6.12 0.22
N ILE A 70 -8.92 -5.64 1.31
CA ILE A 70 -9.22 -6.03 2.68
C ILE A 70 -9.96 -4.87 3.34
N LYS A 71 -11.08 -5.17 4.00
CA LYS A 71 -11.94 -4.19 4.68
C LYS A 71 -12.12 -4.57 6.14
N ASP A 72 -12.37 -3.57 6.99
CA ASP A 72 -12.84 -3.78 8.35
C ASP A 72 -14.33 -4.14 8.39
N ASP A 73 -14.84 -4.45 9.59
CA ASP A 73 -16.25 -4.81 9.82
C ASP A 73 -17.24 -3.69 9.46
N ASN A 74 -16.77 -2.44 9.38
CA ASN A 74 -17.59 -1.28 8.95
C ASN A 74 -17.51 -1.04 7.43
N GLY A 75 -16.77 -1.88 6.69
CA GLY A 75 -16.59 -1.78 5.25
C GLY A 75 -15.53 -0.76 4.81
N LYS A 76 -14.77 -0.17 5.74
CA LYS A 76 -13.65 0.72 5.40
C LYS A 76 -12.49 -0.11 4.84
N VAL A 77 -11.88 0.37 3.76
CA VAL A 77 -10.71 -0.27 3.16
C VAL A 77 -9.50 -0.10 4.09
N VAL A 78 -8.92 -1.22 4.50
CA VAL A 78 -7.69 -1.31 5.31
C VAL A 78 -6.48 -1.55 4.43
N TRP A 79 -6.62 -2.41 3.41
CA TRP A 79 -5.58 -2.69 2.43
C TRP A 79 -6.18 -2.83 1.03
N ASN A 80 -5.51 -2.29 0.01
CA ASN A 80 -5.98 -2.37 -1.38
C ASN A 80 -4.80 -2.47 -2.34
N MET A 81 -4.55 -3.67 -2.84
CA MET A 81 -3.52 -3.87 -3.87
C MET A 81 -3.96 -3.40 -5.25
N GLU A 82 -5.25 -3.28 -5.52
CA GLU A 82 -5.78 -2.83 -6.80
C GLU A 82 -5.50 -1.34 -7.06
N SER A 83 -5.24 -0.56 -6.00
CA SER A 83 -4.73 0.82 -6.10
C SER A 83 -3.37 0.90 -6.82
N TYR A 84 -2.64 -0.21 -6.93
CA TYR A 84 -1.35 -0.31 -7.61
C TYR A 84 -1.42 -0.96 -8.99
N SER A 85 -2.62 -1.17 -9.54
CA SER A 85 -2.84 -1.80 -10.86
C SER A 85 -2.17 -1.10 -12.03
N PHE A 86 -1.82 0.19 -11.88
CA PHE A 86 -1.02 0.94 -12.86
C PHE A 86 0.45 0.47 -12.95
N ILE A 87 0.94 -0.29 -11.96
CA ILE A 87 2.28 -0.88 -11.95
C ILE A 87 2.21 -2.24 -12.67
N GLU A 88 2.20 -2.19 -13.99
CA GLU A 88 2.15 -3.38 -14.82
C GLU A 88 3.50 -4.09 -14.87
N GLN A 89 3.49 -5.42 -14.81
CA GLN A 89 4.68 -6.25 -14.98
C GLN A 89 5.29 -6.06 -16.38
N ASN A 90 6.62 -6.10 -16.47
CA ASN A 90 7.38 -5.93 -17.72
C ASN A 90 7.17 -4.60 -18.47
N LYS A 91 6.46 -3.62 -17.88
CA LYS A 91 6.41 -2.26 -18.43
C LYS A 91 7.58 -1.42 -18.00
N THR A 92 8.04 -0.57 -18.92
CA THR A 92 9.02 0.49 -18.67
C THR A 92 8.48 1.46 -17.64
N ALA A 93 9.37 1.96 -16.78
CA ALA A 93 9.04 2.98 -15.81
C ALA A 93 8.55 4.27 -16.50
N PRO A 94 7.48 4.92 -15.98
CA PRO A 94 7.12 6.27 -16.40
C PRO A 94 8.28 7.25 -16.16
N GLU A 95 8.39 8.29 -16.98
CA GLU A 95 9.43 9.31 -16.85
C GLU A 95 9.40 10.07 -15.50
N THR A 96 8.27 10.03 -14.82
CA THR A 96 8.05 10.62 -13.48
C THR A 96 8.51 9.72 -12.34
N VAL A 97 8.94 8.48 -12.60
CA VAL A 97 9.34 7.51 -11.58
C VAL A 97 10.76 7.02 -11.83
N ASN A 98 11.55 6.88 -10.76
CA ASN A 98 12.87 6.28 -10.87
C ASN A 98 12.77 4.83 -11.35
N PRO A 99 13.52 4.39 -12.37
CA PRO A 99 13.38 3.07 -12.96
C PRO A 99 13.77 1.93 -12.00
N SER A 100 14.72 2.15 -11.08
CA SER A 100 15.05 1.17 -10.03
C SER A 100 13.89 1.04 -9.03
N LEU A 101 13.28 2.16 -8.65
CA LEU A 101 12.11 2.17 -7.79
C LEU A 101 10.93 1.47 -8.45
N TRP A 102 10.72 1.72 -9.75
CA TRP A 102 9.66 1.07 -10.53
C TRP A 102 9.83 -0.45 -10.57
N ARG A 103 11.05 -0.95 -10.81
CA ARG A 103 11.36 -2.38 -10.73
C ARG A 103 11.03 -2.95 -9.35
N ASN A 104 11.43 -2.26 -8.28
CA ASN A 104 11.14 -2.69 -6.91
C ASN A 104 9.62 -2.69 -6.63
N ALA A 105 8.90 -1.69 -7.14
CA ALA A 105 7.45 -1.62 -7.04
C ALA A 105 6.78 -2.79 -7.78
N GLN A 106 7.23 -3.11 -9.00
CA GLN A 106 6.77 -4.30 -9.73
C GLN A 106 6.97 -5.58 -8.91
N LEU A 107 8.14 -5.77 -8.29
CA LEU A 107 8.41 -6.93 -7.43
C LEU A 107 7.45 -6.99 -6.23
N ASN A 108 7.21 -5.85 -5.56
CA ASN A 108 6.31 -5.77 -4.40
C ASN A 108 4.82 -5.99 -4.74
N THR A 109 4.42 -5.87 -6.02
CA THR A 109 3.04 -6.23 -6.43
C THR A 109 2.81 -7.75 -6.53
N LEU A 110 3.87 -8.57 -6.44
CA LEU A 110 3.81 -10.03 -6.47
C LEU A 110 3.35 -10.61 -5.12
N SER A 111 2.05 -10.46 -4.85
CA SER A 111 1.35 -10.89 -3.64
C SER A 111 0.67 -12.26 -3.77
N GLY A 112 0.29 -12.84 -2.62
CA GLY A 112 -0.38 -14.13 -2.53
C GLY A 112 0.21 -15.06 -1.46
N LEU A 113 -0.17 -16.33 -1.54
CA LEU A 113 0.34 -17.44 -0.74
C LEU A 113 1.47 -18.15 -1.48
N PHE A 114 2.58 -18.40 -0.80
CA PHE A 114 3.78 -19.02 -1.33
C PHE A 114 4.27 -20.15 -0.43
N LYS A 115 4.73 -21.25 -1.01
CA LYS A 115 5.49 -22.32 -0.35
C LYS A 115 6.98 -21.96 -0.37
N VAL A 116 7.57 -21.79 0.82
CA VAL A 116 9.01 -21.50 0.99
C VAL A 116 9.80 -22.80 1.11
N SER A 117 9.28 -23.75 1.90
CA SER A 117 9.84 -25.09 2.07
C SER A 117 8.71 -26.09 2.36
N ASP A 118 9.03 -27.34 2.68
CA ASP A 118 8.02 -28.39 2.86
C ASP A 118 6.92 -28.09 3.87
N THR A 119 7.24 -27.35 4.93
CA THR A 119 6.28 -26.99 5.99
C THR A 119 6.18 -25.50 6.22
N ILE A 120 6.87 -24.66 5.44
CA ILE A 120 6.92 -23.20 5.64
C ILE A 120 6.23 -22.52 4.48
N TYR A 121 5.25 -21.67 4.82
CA TYR A 121 4.46 -20.89 3.88
C TYR A 121 4.48 -19.42 4.27
N GLN A 122 4.38 -18.55 3.28
CA GLN A 122 4.25 -17.11 3.51
C GLN A 122 3.07 -16.55 2.75
N VAL A 123 2.29 -15.69 3.41
CA VAL A 123 1.38 -14.77 2.73
C VAL A 123 2.07 -13.42 2.62
N ARG A 124 2.13 -12.88 1.41
CA ARG A 124 2.87 -11.66 1.07
C ARG A 124 1.96 -10.65 0.38
N GLY A 125 2.20 -9.37 0.61
CA GLY A 125 1.45 -8.26 0.00
C GLY A 125 0.00 -8.13 0.48
N TYR A 126 -0.32 -8.71 1.64
CA TYR A 126 -1.57 -8.50 2.38
C TYR A 126 -1.46 -7.34 3.37
N ASP A 127 -0.24 -6.91 3.66
CA ASP A 127 0.16 -5.80 4.52
C ASP A 127 1.57 -5.35 4.07
N LEU A 128 2.19 -4.42 4.79
CA LEU A 128 3.59 -4.04 4.62
C LEU A 128 4.56 -5.19 4.91
N SER A 129 4.27 -6.01 5.92
CA SER A 129 5.07 -7.20 6.26
C SER A 129 4.51 -8.46 5.61
N ASN A 130 5.32 -9.52 5.64
CA ASN A 130 4.84 -10.87 5.39
C ASN A 130 4.38 -11.50 6.70
N ILE A 131 3.49 -12.48 6.60
CA ILE A 131 3.15 -13.39 7.70
C ILE A 131 3.59 -14.79 7.31
N THR A 132 4.27 -15.48 8.23
CA THR A 132 4.78 -16.83 7.98
C THR A 132 3.97 -17.86 8.75
N PHE A 133 3.53 -18.90 8.06
CA PHE A 133 2.83 -20.04 8.63
C PHE A 133 3.72 -21.28 8.55
N ILE A 134 4.11 -21.80 9.71
CA ILE A 134 4.88 -23.05 9.82
C ILE A 134 3.92 -24.17 10.23
N GLN A 135 3.83 -25.20 9.40
CA GLN A 135 3.00 -26.37 9.65
C GLN A 135 3.62 -27.23 10.75
N GLY A 136 3.09 -27.12 11.96
CA GLY A 136 3.42 -27.98 13.08
C GLY A 136 2.67 -29.31 13.05
N LYS A 137 2.92 -30.15 14.07
CA LYS A 137 2.25 -31.45 14.21
C LYS A 137 0.75 -31.33 14.50
N THR A 138 0.35 -30.33 15.30
CA THR A 138 -1.03 -30.16 15.78
C THR A 138 -1.69 -28.85 15.31
N GLY A 139 -0.94 -27.95 14.69
CA GLY A 139 -1.43 -26.62 14.32
C GLY A 139 -0.39 -25.75 13.62
N TRP A 140 -0.75 -24.50 13.39
CA TRP A 140 0.14 -23.48 12.84
C TRP A 140 0.97 -22.82 13.94
N ILE A 141 2.26 -22.65 13.67
CA ILE A 141 3.09 -21.66 14.34
C ILE A 141 3.15 -20.45 13.40
N VAL A 142 2.70 -19.29 13.87
CA VAL A 142 2.59 -18.07 13.06
C VAL A 142 3.69 -17.10 13.48
N LEU A 143 4.44 -16.57 12.53
CA LEU A 143 5.44 -15.51 12.78
C LEU A 143 4.91 -14.22 12.20
N ASP A 144 4.96 -13.15 12.99
CA ASP A 144 4.59 -11.78 12.64
C ASP A 144 3.17 -11.66 12.06
N PRO A 145 2.12 -11.53 12.89
CA PRO A 145 0.73 -11.51 12.46
C PRO A 145 0.31 -10.16 11.83
N LEU A 146 1.16 -9.57 10.99
CA LEU A 146 0.94 -8.33 10.25
C LEU A 146 0.67 -7.11 11.16
N ILE A 147 0.23 -5.99 10.60
CA ILE A 147 -0.03 -4.75 11.35
C ILE A 147 -1.45 -4.76 11.93
N SER A 148 -2.43 -5.29 11.20
CA SER A 148 -3.84 -5.24 11.58
C SER A 148 -4.49 -6.63 11.65
N SER A 149 -5.52 -6.74 12.50
CA SER A 149 -6.28 -7.99 12.63
C SER A 149 -6.99 -8.39 11.34
N GLU A 150 -7.43 -7.42 10.54
CA GLU A 150 -8.10 -7.63 9.27
C GLU A 150 -7.16 -8.26 8.24
N THR A 151 -5.93 -7.75 8.13
CA THR A 151 -4.92 -8.30 7.21
C THR A 151 -4.48 -9.68 7.66
N ALA A 152 -4.25 -9.88 8.96
CA ALA A 152 -3.90 -11.18 9.54
C ALA A 152 -4.99 -12.22 9.31
N LYS A 153 -6.25 -11.84 9.51
CA LYS A 153 -7.40 -12.71 9.26
C LYS A 153 -7.50 -13.09 7.79
N ALA A 154 -7.40 -12.12 6.88
CA ALA A 154 -7.46 -12.39 5.44
C ALA A 154 -6.33 -13.33 4.97
N ALA A 155 -5.12 -13.18 5.53
CA ALA A 155 -4.00 -14.07 5.25
C ALA A 155 -4.26 -15.50 5.78
N TYR A 156 -4.80 -15.63 7.00
CA TYR A 156 -5.16 -16.92 7.56
C TYR A 156 -6.31 -17.62 6.81
N ASP A 157 -7.28 -16.85 6.32
CA ASP A 157 -8.37 -17.37 5.48
C ASP A 157 -7.80 -17.96 4.17
N LEU A 158 -6.87 -17.26 3.50
CA LEU A 158 -6.20 -17.77 2.29
C LEU A 158 -5.40 -19.07 2.57
N VAL A 159 -4.66 -19.11 3.68
CA VAL A 159 -3.96 -20.34 4.11
C VAL A 159 -4.95 -21.47 4.37
N THR A 160 -6.06 -21.18 5.04
CA THR A 160 -7.09 -22.17 5.37
C THR A 160 -7.75 -22.73 4.12
N GLU A 161 -8.04 -21.89 3.12
CA GLU A 161 -8.62 -22.27 1.84
C GLU A 161 -7.76 -23.29 1.09
N HIS A 162 -6.44 -23.06 1.02
CA HIS A 162 -5.54 -23.88 0.20
C HIS A 162 -4.81 -25.00 0.94
N LEU A 163 -4.58 -24.87 2.25
CA LEU A 163 -3.77 -25.80 3.05
C LEU A 163 -4.56 -26.50 4.17
N GLY A 164 -5.85 -26.16 4.30
CA GLY A 164 -6.76 -26.70 5.29
C GLY A 164 -6.69 -25.98 6.64
N LYS A 165 -7.84 -25.97 7.33
CA LYS A 165 -7.98 -25.34 8.64
C LYS A 165 -7.14 -26.06 9.70
N ARG A 166 -6.35 -25.32 10.47
CA ARG A 166 -5.61 -25.83 11.64
C ARG A 166 -5.59 -24.77 12.74
N PRO A 167 -5.63 -25.14 14.03
CA PRO A 167 -5.53 -24.15 15.10
C PRO A 167 -4.16 -23.46 15.06
N VAL A 168 -4.11 -22.17 15.42
CA VAL A 168 -2.85 -21.49 15.74
C VAL A 168 -2.44 -21.93 17.14
N VAL A 169 -1.27 -22.56 17.26
CA VAL A 169 -0.76 -23.12 18.52
C VAL A 169 0.38 -22.30 19.12
N ALA A 170 1.00 -21.43 18.33
CA ALA A 170 1.99 -20.47 18.79
C ALA A 170 2.03 -19.25 17.85
N VAL A 171 2.38 -18.10 18.42
CA VAL A 171 2.68 -16.86 17.69
C VAL A 171 4.05 -16.38 18.15
N ILE A 172 4.88 -15.96 17.19
CA ILE A 172 6.22 -15.39 17.40
C ILE A 172 6.20 -13.96 16.85
#